data_AF-A0A523FG99-F1
#
_entry.id   AF-A0A523FG99-F1
#
_cell.length_a   1.000
_cell.length_b   1.000
_cell.length_c   1.000
_cell.angle_alpha   90.00
_cell.angle_beta   90.00
_cell.angle_gamma   90.00
#
_symmetry.space_group_name_H-M   'P 1'
#
loop_
_entity.id
_entity.type
_entity.pdbx_description
1 polymer ?
#
loop_
_entity_poly.entity_id
_entity_poly.type
_entity_poly.pdbx_seq_one_letter_code
_entity_poly.pdbx_strand_id
1 'polypeptide(L)'
;CKLAAAGEIPIGVSFAFRGAKSKAAGAPLEIIVPSEGVGWDMEATAIIAGTDKLEAAKTLLDWSITLTANEMYNTGYAVVAMPGVAKPVKHFPEGLLDAMIENDFEWAANNRKAILTEWQKRYDSKSEPKG
;
A
#
# COMPACT_ATOMS: atom_id res chain seq x y z
N CYS A 1 9.92 3.79 -4.88
CA CYS A 1 11.34 4.20 -4.78
C CYS A 1 12.21 3.74 -5.98
N LYS A 2 11.76 3.81 -7.24
CA LYS A 2 12.56 3.32 -8.39
C LYS A 2 13.82 4.17 -8.63
N LEU A 3 13.67 5.50 -8.69
CA LEU A 3 14.77 6.45 -8.91
C LEU A 3 15.80 6.39 -7.77
N ALA A 4 15.33 6.29 -6.52
CA ALA A 4 16.22 6.12 -5.37
C ALA A 4 17.00 4.79 -5.43
N ALA A 5 16.36 3.70 -5.88
CA ALA A 5 17.02 2.42 -6.06
C ALA A 5 18.12 2.46 -7.15
N ALA A 6 17.95 3.32 -8.15
CA ALA A 6 18.93 3.56 -9.21
C ALA A 6 20.02 4.58 -8.83
N GLY A 7 19.91 5.22 -7.65
CA GLY A 7 20.82 6.29 -7.22
C GLY A 7 20.57 7.65 -7.88
N GLU A 8 19.46 7.83 -8.60
CA GLU A 8 19.13 9.08 -9.31
C GLU A 8 18.60 10.16 -8.37
N ILE A 9 17.95 9.77 -7.26
CA ILE A 9 17.48 10.68 -6.22
C ILE A 9 17.86 10.12 -4.84
N PRO A 10 18.13 10.98 -3.84
CA PRO A 10 18.59 10.52 -2.53
C PRO A 10 17.48 9.89 -1.68
N ILE A 11 16.23 10.32 -1.84
CA ILE A 11 15.11 9.90 -0.99
C ILE A 11 13.89 9.59 -1.87
N GLY A 12 13.17 8.52 -1.54
CA GLY A 12 11.90 8.21 -2.17
C GLY A 12 10.87 7.69 -1.17
N VAL A 13 9.68 8.29 -1.16
CA VAL A 13 8.52 7.80 -0.40
C VAL A 13 7.93 6.60 -1.15
N SER A 14 7.74 5.48 -0.45
CA SER A 14 7.34 4.22 -1.08
C SER A 14 6.79 3.24 -0.05
N PHE A 15 6.04 2.24 -0.52
CA PHE A 15 5.70 1.07 0.29
C PHE A 15 6.95 0.31 0.74
N ALA A 16 6.97 -0.09 2.01
CA ALA A 16 8.07 -0.82 2.64
C ALA A 16 8.44 -2.11 1.89
N PHE A 17 7.43 -2.86 1.42
CA PHE A 17 7.65 -4.10 0.65
C PHE A 17 8.43 -3.86 -0.64
N ARG A 18 8.16 -2.75 -1.34
CA ARG A 18 8.89 -2.38 -2.55
C ARG A 18 10.33 -2.01 -2.23
N GLY A 19 10.55 -1.27 -1.14
CA GLY A 19 11.89 -0.97 -0.64
C GLY A 19 12.68 -2.25 -0.32
N ALA A 20 12.05 -3.18 0.40
CA ALA A 20 12.64 -4.47 0.79
C ALA A 20 13.02 -5.31 -0.44
N LYS A 21 12.14 -5.41 -1.45
CA LYS A 21 12.42 -6.08 -2.72
C LYS A 21 13.58 -5.42 -3.48
N SER A 22 13.61 -4.10 -3.59
CA SER A 22 14.73 -3.40 -4.24
C SER A 22 16.05 -3.62 -3.52
N LYS A 23 16.06 -3.57 -2.18
CA LYS A 23 17.26 -3.85 -1.37
C LYS A 23 17.72 -5.31 -1.52
N ALA A 24 16.78 -6.25 -1.54
CA ALA A 24 17.07 -7.66 -1.79
C ALA A 24 17.70 -7.89 -3.19
N ALA A 25 17.32 -7.07 -4.18
CA ALA A 25 17.89 -7.08 -5.52
C ALA A 25 19.24 -6.33 -5.63
N GLY A 26 19.81 -5.85 -4.52
CA GLY A 26 21.12 -5.21 -4.47
C GLY A 26 21.10 -3.69 -4.58
N ALA A 27 19.92 -3.05 -4.59
CA ALA A 27 19.86 -1.59 -4.57
C ALA A 27 20.44 -1.03 -3.25
N PRO A 28 21.23 0.06 -3.30
CA PRO A 28 21.86 0.67 -2.13
C PRO A 28 20.85 1.50 -1.33
N LEU A 29 19.84 0.82 -0.77
CA LEU A 29 18.74 1.45 -0.04
C LEU A 29 18.82 1.19 1.46
N GLU A 30 18.48 2.22 2.22
CA GLU A 30 18.07 2.10 3.61
C GLU A 30 16.58 2.39 3.73
N ILE A 31 15.87 1.52 4.47
CA ILE A 31 14.42 1.61 4.61
C ILE A 31 14.18 2.17 6.01
N ILE A 32 13.61 3.36 6.07
CA ILE A 32 13.36 4.09 7.31
C ILE A 32 11.86 4.04 7.60
N VAL A 33 11.53 3.69 8.84
CA VAL A 33 10.17 3.83 9.39
C VAL A 33 10.13 5.15 10.16
N PRO A 34 9.35 6.15 9.71
CA PRO A 34 9.17 7.39 10.44
C PRO A 34 8.64 7.13 11.86
N SER A 35 9.22 7.82 12.85
CA SER A 35 8.87 7.64 14.26
C SER A 35 7.48 8.15 14.62
N GLU A 36 6.95 9.10 13.84
CA GLU A 36 5.59 9.63 14.00
C GLU A 36 4.49 8.68 13.50
N GLY A 37 4.88 7.60 12.82
CA GLY A 37 3.98 6.60 12.25
C GLY A 37 3.98 6.57 10.73
N VAL A 38 3.32 5.54 10.18
CA VAL A 38 3.18 5.29 8.74
C VAL A 38 1.73 5.14 8.35
N GLY A 39 1.37 5.75 7.22
CA GLY A 39 0.11 5.47 6.55
C GLY A 39 0.12 4.06 5.94
N TRP A 40 -1.08 3.50 5.80
CA TRP A 40 -1.31 2.21 5.16
C TRP A 40 -2.67 2.24 4.46
N ASP A 41 -2.85 1.42 3.43
CA ASP A 41 -4.12 1.22 2.75
C ASP A 41 -4.59 -0.22 2.88
N MET A 42 -5.90 -0.41 2.70
CA MET A 42 -6.52 -1.73 2.61
C MET A 42 -7.12 -1.86 1.23
N GLU A 43 -6.75 -2.91 0.50
CA GLU A 43 -7.42 -3.25 -0.75
C GLU A 43 -8.83 -3.80 -0.42
N ALA A 44 -9.86 -3.14 -0.95
CA ALA A 44 -11.25 -3.54 -0.76
C ALA A 44 -11.82 -4.15 -2.05
N THR A 45 -12.63 -5.18 -1.90
CA THR A 45 -13.40 -5.78 -3.00
C THR A 45 -14.89 -5.55 -2.76
N ALA A 46 -15.62 -5.14 -3.80
CA ALA A 46 -17.06 -4.90 -3.72
C ALA A 46 -17.79 -5.44 -4.95
N ILE A 47 -19.05 -5.84 -4.76
CA ILE A 47 -19.94 -6.23 -5.85
C ILE A 47 -20.60 -4.96 -6.39
N ILE A 48 -20.54 -4.78 -7.72
CA ILE A 48 -21.22 -3.67 -8.39
C ILE A 48 -22.75 -3.85 -8.29
N ALA A 49 -23.43 -2.82 -7.80
CA ALA A 49 -24.88 -2.81 -7.68
C ALA A 49 -25.55 -3.04 -9.05
N GLY A 50 -26.56 -3.91 -9.08
CA GLY A 50 -27.31 -4.22 -10.30
C GLY A 50 -26.61 -5.16 -11.29
N THR A 51 -25.54 -5.86 -10.89
CA THR A 51 -24.91 -6.85 -11.76
C THR A 51 -25.85 -8.03 -12.09
N ASP A 52 -25.91 -8.41 -13.37
CA ASP A 52 -26.62 -9.62 -13.82
C ASP A 52 -25.92 -10.93 -13.40
N LYS A 53 -24.73 -10.84 -12.80
CA LYS A 53 -23.88 -11.98 -12.41
C LYS A 53 -23.67 -12.05 -10.90
N LEU A 54 -24.71 -11.72 -10.12
CA LEU A 54 -24.63 -11.63 -8.66
C LEU A 54 -24.07 -12.90 -8.00
N GLU A 55 -24.56 -14.08 -8.39
CA GLU A 55 -24.09 -15.34 -7.79
C GLU A 55 -22.63 -15.65 -8.09
N ALA A 56 -22.16 -15.35 -9.31
CA ALA A 56 -20.75 -15.48 -9.66
C ALA A 56 -19.88 -14.47 -8.91
N ALA A 57 -20.35 -13.23 -8.76
CA ALA A 57 -19.65 -12.19 -8.01
C ALA A 57 -19.52 -12.56 -6.51
N LYS A 58 -20.60 -13.04 -5.88
CA LYS A 58 -20.56 -13.54 -4.49
C LYS A 58 -19.59 -14.70 -4.35
N THR A 59 -19.65 -15.69 -5.26
CA THR A 59 -18.73 -16.84 -5.23
C THR A 59 -17.26 -16.40 -5.23
N LEU A 60 -16.92 -15.41 -6.05
CA LEU A 60 -15.56 -14.86 -6.08
C LEU A 60 -15.20 -14.11 -4.80
N LEU A 61 -16.10 -13.27 -4.27
CA LEU A 61 -15.84 -12.53 -3.04
C LEU A 61 -15.68 -13.46 -1.84
N ASP A 62 -16.56 -14.47 -1.72
CA ASP A 62 -16.49 -15.47 -0.66
C ASP A 62 -15.16 -16.23 -0.70
N TRP A 63 -14.69 -16.60 -1.91
CA TRP A 63 -13.38 -17.21 -2.09
C TRP A 63 -12.23 -16.25 -1.72
N SER A 64 -12.33 -14.97 -2.10
CA SER A 64 -11.27 -13.97 -1.92
C SER A 64 -10.88 -13.71 -0.47
N ILE A 65 -11.78 -14.00 0.48
CA ILE A 65 -11.54 -13.81 1.92
C ILE A 65 -11.09 -15.09 2.64
N THR A 66 -10.92 -16.20 1.91
CA THR A 66 -10.48 -17.47 2.50
C THR A 66 -9.02 -17.43 2.95
N LEU A 67 -8.64 -18.38 3.81
CA LEU A 67 -7.24 -18.61 4.18
C LEU A 67 -6.37 -18.84 2.94
N THR A 68 -6.82 -19.71 2.02
CA THR A 68 -6.08 -20.02 0.78
C THR A 68 -5.82 -18.76 -0.06
N ALA A 69 -6.83 -17.89 -0.21
CA ALA A 69 -6.64 -16.63 -0.92
C ALA A 69 -5.62 -15.73 -0.21
N ASN A 70 -5.69 -15.60 1.12
CA ASN A 70 -4.71 -14.82 1.91
C ASN A 70 -3.28 -15.38 1.83
N GLU A 71 -3.12 -16.70 1.83
CA GLU A 71 -1.83 -17.36 1.60
C GLU A 71 -1.26 -17.06 0.21
N MET A 72 -2.12 -17.03 -0.82
CA MET A 72 -1.74 -16.62 -2.16
C MET A 72 -1.34 -15.15 -2.21
N TYR A 73 -2.08 -14.26 -1.54
CA TYR A 73 -1.75 -12.83 -1.46
C TYR A 73 -0.39 -12.59 -0.80
N ASN A 74 0.01 -13.38 0.20
CA ASN A 74 1.30 -13.21 0.86
C ASN A 74 2.52 -13.46 -0.05
N THR A 75 2.33 -14.07 -1.24
CA THR A 75 3.39 -14.12 -2.27
C THR A 75 3.68 -12.73 -2.88
N GLY A 76 2.67 -11.87 -2.91
CA GLY A 76 2.69 -10.54 -3.50
C GLY A 76 2.73 -9.39 -2.47
N TYR A 77 2.32 -9.64 -1.22
CA TYR A 77 2.18 -8.62 -0.19
C TYR A 77 2.86 -9.04 1.12
N ALA A 78 3.51 -8.08 1.79
CA ALA A 78 4.15 -8.31 3.08
C ALA A 78 3.17 -8.43 4.25
N VAL A 79 1.98 -7.85 4.09
CA VAL A 79 0.90 -7.84 5.09
C VAL A 79 -0.37 -8.25 4.35
N VAL A 80 -1.15 -9.14 4.95
CA VAL A 80 -2.44 -9.62 4.42
C VAL A 80 -3.49 -9.49 5.51
N ALA A 81 -4.77 -9.49 5.11
CA ALA A 81 -5.88 -9.19 6.01
C ALA A 81 -6.06 -10.23 7.12
N MET A 82 -5.69 -11.49 6.87
CA MET A 82 -5.82 -12.57 7.86
C MET A 82 -4.62 -12.62 8.83
N PRO A 83 -4.82 -12.40 10.14
CA PRO A 83 -3.73 -12.47 11.12
C PRO A 83 -3.03 -13.83 11.12
N GLY A 84 -1.70 -13.81 11.24
CA GLY A 84 -0.87 -15.02 11.30
C GLY A 84 -0.52 -15.66 9.95
N VAL A 85 -1.08 -15.17 8.83
CA VAL A 85 -0.77 -15.70 7.49
C VAL A 85 0.49 -15.06 6.90
N ALA A 86 0.74 -13.78 7.19
CA ALA A 86 1.87 -13.05 6.64
C ALA A 86 3.21 -13.67 7.07
N LYS A 87 4.02 -14.07 6.10
CA LYS A 87 5.39 -14.57 6.34
C LYS A 87 6.41 -13.43 6.39
N PRO A 88 7.51 -13.59 7.15
CA PRO A 88 8.58 -12.61 7.17
C PRO A 88 9.14 -12.33 5.78
N VAL A 89 9.29 -11.05 5.44
CA VAL A 89 9.91 -10.61 4.18
C VAL A 89 11.34 -10.16 4.47
N LYS A 90 12.31 -10.67 3.71
CA LYS A 90 13.72 -10.28 3.84
C LYS A 90 13.87 -8.76 3.63
N HIS A 91 14.62 -8.10 4.52
CA HIS A 91 14.80 -6.64 4.54
C HIS A 91 13.53 -5.82 4.77
N PHE A 92 12.44 -6.44 5.19
CA PHE A 92 11.29 -5.68 5.66
C PHE A 92 11.65 -4.97 6.97
N PRO A 93 11.30 -3.69 7.13
CA PRO A 93 11.69 -2.94 8.32
C PRO A 93 10.99 -3.47 9.57
N GLU A 94 11.76 -3.62 10.65
CA GLU A 94 11.23 -3.93 11.97
C GLU A 94 10.34 -2.78 12.48
N GLY A 95 9.34 -3.10 13.30
CA GLY A 95 8.44 -2.11 13.91
C GLY A 95 7.46 -1.44 12.94
N LEU A 96 7.46 -1.76 11.64
CA LEU A 96 6.53 -1.14 10.68
C LEU A 96 5.06 -1.38 11.05
N LEU A 97 4.72 -2.59 11.48
CA LEU A 97 3.34 -2.93 11.87
C LEU A 97 2.89 -2.10 13.07
N ASP A 98 3.77 -1.92 14.05
CA ASP A 98 3.48 -1.12 15.25
C ASP A 98 3.43 0.38 14.95
N ALA A 99 4.13 0.83 13.90
CA ALA A 99 4.13 2.21 13.43
C ALA A 99 2.91 2.56 12.56
N MET A 100 2.07 1.58 12.17
CA MET A 100 0.86 1.86 11.39
C MET A 100 -0.09 2.74 12.20
N ILE A 101 -0.47 3.87 11.62
CA ILE A 101 -1.45 4.76 12.25
C ILE A 101 -2.81 4.08 12.38
N GLU A 102 -3.62 4.52 13.33
CA GLU A 102 -5.05 4.26 13.30
C GLU A 102 -5.65 5.03 12.11
N ASN A 103 -5.98 4.31 11.03
CA ASN A 103 -6.41 4.93 9.79
C ASN A 103 -7.94 4.93 9.68
N ASP A 104 -8.53 6.13 9.71
CA ASP A 104 -9.96 6.33 9.49
C ASP A 104 -10.27 6.40 7.98
N PHE A 105 -10.61 5.23 7.42
CA PHE A 105 -10.93 5.11 6.00
C PHE A 105 -12.20 5.88 5.60
N GLU A 106 -13.19 5.98 6.49
CA GLU A 106 -14.43 6.70 6.19
C GLU A 106 -14.15 8.20 6.09
N TRP A 107 -13.42 8.75 7.06
CA TRP A 107 -12.98 10.14 7.01
C TRP A 107 -12.12 10.41 5.78
N ALA A 108 -11.13 9.56 5.49
CA ALA A 108 -10.24 9.73 4.34
C ALA A 108 -11.02 9.71 3.01
N ALA A 109 -12.00 8.80 2.87
CA ALA A 109 -12.85 8.71 1.68
C ALA A 109 -13.74 9.95 1.53
N ASN A 110 -14.44 10.36 2.60
CA ASN A 110 -15.34 11.51 2.59
C ASN A 110 -14.60 12.85 2.39
N ASN A 111 -13.34 12.94 2.82
CA ASN A 111 -12.52 14.15 2.69
C ASN A 111 -11.58 14.14 1.48
N ARG A 112 -11.57 13.07 0.67
CA ARG A 112 -10.65 12.89 -0.48
C ARG A 112 -10.58 14.12 -1.38
N LYS A 113 -11.74 14.70 -1.73
CA LYS A 113 -11.79 15.89 -2.60
C LYS A 113 -11.06 17.08 -1.98
N ALA A 114 -11.34 17.38 -0.72
CA ALA A 114 -10.71 18.50 -0.01
C ALA A 114 -9.20 18.31 0.13
N ILE A 115 -8.76 17.09 0.48
CA ILE A 115 -7.33 16.73 0.58
C ILE A 115 -6.61 16.96 -0.75
N LEU A 116 -7.17 16.45 -1.86
CA LEU A 116 -6.57 16.59 -3.18
C LEU A 116 -6.56 18.04 -3.66
N THR A 117 -7.64 18.79 -3.42
CA THR A 117 -7.69 20.22 -3.76
C THR A 117 -6.64 21.01 -3.00
N GLU A 118 -6.49 20.77 -1.70
CA GLU A 118 -5.48 21.46 -0.89
C GLU A 118 -4.05 21.08 -1.31
N TRP A 119 -3.82 19.79 -1.61
CA TRP A 119 -2.53 19.32 -2.14
C TRP A 119 -2.17 20.04 -3.44
N GLN A 120 -3.09 20.06 -4.41
CA GLN A 120 -2.88 20.74 -5.69
C GLN A 120 -2.59 22.22 -5.49
N LYS A 121 -3.39 22.92 -4.67
CA LYS A 121 -3.18 24.33 -4.36
C LYS A 121 -1.78 24.63 -3.81
N ARG A 122 -1.24 23.77 -2.95
CA ARG A 122 0.06 23.97 -2.29
C ARG A 122 1.26 23.59 -3.16
N TYR A 123 1.12 22.55 -3.98
CA TYR A 123 2.28 21.87 -4.55
C TYR A 123 2.26 21.76 -6.08
N ASP A 124 1.13 21.98 -6.76
CA ASP A 124 1.04 21.78 -8.21
C ASP A 124 1.86 22.80 -9.02
N SER A 125 2.12 23.99 -8.46
CA SER A 125 3.02 24.98 -9.08
C SER A 125 4.49 24.55 -9.10
N LYS A 126 4.84 23.45 -8.41
CA LYS A 126 6.18 22.85 -8.39
C LYS A 126 6.25 21.55 -9.20
N SER A 127 5.16 21.17 -9.87
CA SER A 127 5.14 20.03 -10.79
C SER A 127 6.06 20.30 -11.98
N GLU A 128 6.69 19.25 -12.53
CA GLU A 128 7.41 19.37 -13.80
C GLU A 128 6.48 19.94 -14.87
N PRO A 129 6.97 20.83 -15.76
CA PRO A 129 6.17 21.33 -16.87
C PRO A 129 5.58 20.16 -17.65
N LYS A 130 4.31 20.26 -18.01
CA LYS A 130 3.71 19.32 -18.96
C LYS A 130 4.38 19.54 -20.32
N GLY A 131 5.39 18.72 -20.61
CA GLY A 131 5.99 18.59 -21.94
C GLY A 131 5.03 17.97 -22.94
#